data_AF-A0A1H5DD31-F1
#
_entry.id   AF-A0A1H5DD31-F1
#
_cell.length_a   1.000
_cell.length_b   1.000
_cell.length_c   1.000
_cell.angle_alpha   90.00
_cell.angle_beta   90.00
_cell.angle_gamma   90.00
#
_symmetry.space_group_name_H-M   'P 1'
#
loop_
_entity.id
_entity.type
_entity.pdbx_description
1 polymer ?
#
loop_
_entity_poly.entity_id
_entity_poly.type
_entity_poly.pdbx_seq_one_letter_code
_entity_poly.pdbx_strand_id
1 'polypeptide(L)'
;MKRQAYAVLIIAALAAPSAMMAQEEIPGMPDISPDQQEQTTQGLATADCEEQHRLFDINGDGFISQSESERDFARAGIDGVTIGPDGLTRDQFLAICAADSWSQHTPEAGAPLEGANSFTEAQARQRAIAWNVTDVSALALDDQGIWRGTGKVGTDAVAVAIDYRGNVVTTPAAQ
;
A
#
# COMPACT_ATOMS: atom_id res chain seq x y z
N MET A 1 -55.80 -22.26 35.10
CA MET A 1 -55.40 -21.39 36.23
C MET A 1 -54.45 -22.16 37.13
N LYS A 2 -53.19 -21.72 37.22
CA LYS A 2 -52.29 -21.89 38.39
C LYS A 2 -50.96 -21.22 38.04
N ARG A 3 -50.79 -20.01 38.57
CA ARG A 3 -49.53 -19.27 38.57
C ARG A 3 -48.65 -19.93 39.61
N GLN A 4 -47.53 -20.53 39.21
CA GLN A 4 -46.48 -20.93 40.13
C GLN A 4 -45.32 -19.97 39.96
N ALA A 5 -45.12 -19.18 41.02
CA ALA A 5 -43.93 -18.39 41.25
C ALA A 5 -42.73 -19.34 41.36
N TYR A 6 -41.65 -19.05 40.63
CA TYR A 6 -40.36 -19.67 40.89
C TYR A 6 -39.32 -18.59 41.19
N ALA A 7 -38.76 -18.78 42.37
CA ALA A 7 -37.59 -18.20 43.01
C ALA A 7 -36.66 -17.37 42.11
N VAL A 8 -36.45 -16.13 42.56
CA VAL A 8 -35.27 -15.31 42.25
C VAL A 8 -34.03 -16.07 42.72
N LEU A 9 -33.25 -16.58 41.77
CA LEU A 9 -31.92 -17.12 42.02
C LEU A 9 -30.92 -15.97 41.80
N ILE A 10 -30.47 -15.40 42.90
CA ILE A 10 -29.36 -14.43 42.94
C ILE A 10 -28.10 -15.21 42.62
N ILE A 11 -27.59 -15.08 41.40
CA ILE A 11 -26.24 -15.52 41.05
C ILE A 11 -25.29 -14.42 41.53
N ALA A 12 -24.60 -14.69 42.64
CA ALA A 12 -23.48 -13.87 43.08
C ALA A 12 -22.39 -13.90 42.00
N ALA A 13 -22.12 -12.74 41.41
CA ALA A 13 -20.95 -12.54 40.56
C ALA A 13 -19.69 -12.68 41.43
N LEU A 14 -19.00 -13.81 41.32
CA LEU A 14 -17.61 -13.92 41.74
C LEU A 14 -16.77 -13.13 40.74
N ALA A 15 -16.46 -11.88 41.12
CA ALA A 15 -15.41 -11.11 40.49
C ALA A 15 -14.09 -11.89 40.66
N ALA A 16 -13.59 -12.47 39.57
CA ALA A 16 -12.19 -12.83 39.52
C ALA A 16 -11.38 -11.53 39.63
N PRO A 17 -10.38 -11.43 40.52
CA PRO A 17 -9.44 -10.34 40.45
C PRO A 17 -8.77 -10.42 39.08
N SER A 18 -8.99 -9.40 38.25
CA SER A 18 -8.11 -9.13 37.12
C SER A 18 -6.73 -9.03 37.73
N ALA A 19 -5.85 -9.98 37.37
CA ALA A 19 -4.43 -9.83 37.62
C ALA A 19 -4.05 -8.52 36.94
N MET A 20 -3.82 -7.50 37.77
CA MET A 20 -3.13 -6.28 37.39
C MET A 20 -1.78 -6.75 36.89
N MET A 21 -1.64 -6.89 35.57
CA MET A 21 -0.35 -7.11 34.93
C MET A 21 0.51 -5.96 35.42
N ALA A 22 1.51 -6.30 36.21
CA ALA A 22 2.56 -5.37 36.58
C ALA A 22 3.08 -4.78 35.27
N GLN A 23 2.95 -3.46 35.13
CA GLN A 23 3.70 -2.73 34.14
C GLN A 23 5.16 -2.93 34.53
N GLU A 24 5.85 -3.82 33.83
CA GLU A 24 7.31 -3.76 33.77
C GLU A 24 7.65 -2.38 33.21
N GLU A 25 8.07 -1.48 34.09
CA GLU A 25 8.79 -0.27 33.72
C GLU A 25 9.98 -0.69 32.86
N ILE A 26 9.87 -0.44 31.56
CA ILE A 26 11.01 -0.52 30.65
C ILE A 26 12.07 0.44 31.18
N PRO A 27 13.27 -0.03 31.58
CA PRO A 27 14.28 0.84 32.15
C PRO A 27 14.78 1.82 31.07
N GLY A 28 14.55 3.12 31.30
CA GLY A 28 15.24 4.21 30.61
C GLY A 28 15.10 4.23 29.09
N MET A 29 13.89 4.47 28.58
CA MET A 29 13.78 5.07 27.24
C MET A 29 14.44 6.45 27.33
N PRO A 30 15.49 6.78 26.54
CA PRO A 30 15.99 8.15 26.50
C PRO A 30 14.82 9.07 26.12
N ASP A 31 14.78 10.28 26.69
CA ASP A 31 13.86 11.33 26.29
C ASP A 31 14.27 11.81 24.88
N ILE A 32 13.94 11.02 23.87
CA ILE A 32 14.19 11.33 22.47
C ILE A 32 13.21 12.41 22.06
N SER A 33 13.74 13.62 21.84
CA SER A 33 12.98 14.75 21.31
C SER A 33 12.25 14.36 20.02
N PRO A 34 11.15 15.04 19.65
CA PRO A 34 10.40 14.74 18.43
C PRO A 34 11.29 14.65 17.18
N ASP A 35 12.28 15.52 17.07
CA ASP A 35 13.29 15.50 15.99
C ASP A 35 14.11 14.20 15.94
N GLN A 36 14.40 13.60 17.10
CA GLN A 36 15.13 12.33 17.20
C GLN A 36 14.22 11.14 16.87
N GLN A 37 12.93 11.18 17.22
CA GLN A 37 11.96 10.16 16.82
C GLN A 37 11.77 10.14 15.29
N GLU A 38 11.68 11.31 14.67
CA GLU A 38 11.58 11.47 13.21
C GLU A 38 12.86 10.99 12.51
N GLN A 39 14.04 11.35 13.03
CA GLN A 39 15.34 10.87 12.51
C GLN A 39 15.54 9.35 12.68
N THR A 40 15.11 8.76 13.80
CA THR A 40 15.17 7.30 13.97
C THR A 40 14.22 6.56 13.02
N THR A 41 13.04 7.12 12.78
CA THR A 41 12.05 6.51 11.86
C THR A 41 12.52 6.61 10.41
N GLN A 42 13.08 7.76 10.01
CA GLN A 42 13.69 7.95 8.69
C GLN A 42 14.93 7.05 8.50
N GLY A 43 15.74 6.87 9.55
CA GLY A 43 16.90 5.97 9.53
C GLY A 43 16.51 4.50 9.37
N LEU A 44 15.46 4.05 10.05
CA LEU A 44 14.90 2.70 9.88
C LEU A 44 14.30 2.49 8.49
N ALA A 45 13.50 3.45 8.00
CA ALA A 45 12.94 3.40 6.65
C ALA A 45 14.03 3.38 5.57
N THR A 46 15.12 4.15 5.76
CA THR A 46 16.27 4.14 4.84
C THR A 46 16.94 2.78 4.83
N ALA A 47 17.19 2.16 6.00
CA ALA A 47 17.79 0.83 6.09
C ALA A 47 16.93 -0.26 5.42
N ASP A 48 15.60 -0.22 5.61
CA ASP A 48 14.68 -1.15 4.95
C ASP A 48 14.67 -0.97 3.43
N CYS A 49 14.74 0.27 2.94
CA CYS A 49 14.82 0.58 1.52
C CYS A 49 16.17 0.17 0.90
N GLU A 50 17.29 0.32 1.61
CA GLU A 50 18.59 -0.16 1.15
C GLU A 50 18.61 -1.69 1.00
N GLU A 51 18.00 -2.41 1.93
CA GLU A 51 17.87 -3.86 1.85
C GLU A 51 16.94 -4.27 0.70
N GLN A 52 15.81 -3.57 0.50
CA GLN A 52 14.94 -3.83 -0.64
C GLN A 52 15.64 -3.61 -1.98
N HIS A 53 16.45 -2.55 -2.10
CA HIS A 53 17.26 -2.35 -3.31
C HIS A 53 18.17 -3.56 -3.56
N ARG A 54 18.86 -4.04 -2.52
CA ARG A 54 19.75 -5.21 -2.63
C ARG A 54 19.00 -6.50 -3.02
N LEU A 55 17.72 -6.62 -2.64
CA LEU A 55 16.89 -7.77 -3.02
C LEU A 55 16.41 -7.70 -4.47
N PHE A 56 16.18 -6.50 -5.00
CA PHE A 56 15.74 -6.29 -6.37
C PHE A 56 16.89 -6.18 -7.39
N ASP A 57 18.06 -5.70 -6.98
CA ASP A 57 19.30 -5.67 -7.77
C ASP A 57 19.88 -7.11 -7.87
N ILE A 58 19.20 -7.95 -8.65
CA ILE A 58 19.48 -9.40 -8.75
C ILE A 58 20.81 -9.63 -9.46
N ASN A 59 21.15 -8.76 -10.41
CA ASN A 59 22.36 -8.90 -11.21
C ASN A 59 23.59 -8.20 -10.58
N GLY A 60 23.40 -7.36 -9.56
CA GLY A 60 24.45 -6.67 -8.82
C GLY A 60 25.09 -5.51 -9.58
N ASP A 61 24.40 -4.92 -10.55
CA ASP A 61 24.91 -3.80 -11.37
C ASP A 61 24.68 -2.42 -10.72
N GLY A 62 23.98 -2.38 -9.59
CA GLY A 62 23.69 -1.17 -8.83
C GLY A 62 22.50 -0.37 -9.35
N PHE A 63 21.76 -0.91 -10.31
CA PHE A 63 20.51 -0.37 -10.82
C PHE A 63 19.37 -1.35 -10.53
N ILE A 64 18.16 -0.81 -10.39
CA ILE A 64 16.95 -1.61 -10.53
C ILE A 64 16.49 -1.42 -11.97
N SER A 65 16.33 -2.50 -12.72
CA SER A 65 15.76 -2.55 -14.07
C SER A 65 14.25 -2.83 -14.06
N GLN A 66 13.55 -2.58 -15.18
CA GLN A 66 12.11 -2.84 -15.27
C GLN A 66 11.79 -4.32 -15.01
N SER A 67 12.65 -5.23 -15.47
CA SER A 67 12.51 -6.67 -15.22
C SER A 67 12.74 -7.08 -13.77
N GLU A 68 13.49 -6.29 -13.01
CA GLU A 68 13.76 -6.54 -11.59
C GLU A 68 12.63 -6.02 -10.71
N SER A 69 12.07 -4.85 -11.06
CA SER A 69 10.87 -4.34 -10.40
C SER A 69 10.03 -3.45 -11.33
N GLU A 70 9.04 -4.05 -11.98
CA GLU A 70 8.07 -3.30 -12.79
C GLU A 70 7.30 -2.27 -11.95
N ARG A 71 7.00 -2.62 -10.69
CA ARG A 71 6.29 -1.75 -9.74
C ARG A 71 7.08 -0.47 -9.45
N ASP A 72 8.36 -0.58 -9.13
CA ASP A 72 9.15 0.60 -8.76
C ASP A 72 9.47 1.45 -9.99
N PHE A 73 9.61 0.85 -11.17
CA PHE A 73 9.65 1.59 -12.44
C PHE A 73 8.37 2.37 -12.69
N ALA A 74 7.22 1.75 -12.44
CA ALA A 74 5.93 2.40 -12.62
C ALA A 74 5.77 3.58 -11.65
N ARG A 75 6.15 3.42 -10.38
CA ARG A 75 6.16 4.51 -9.38
C ARG A 75 7.08 5.65 -9.80
N ALA A 76 8.32 5.34 -10.18
CA ALA A 76 9.28 6.32 -10.69
C ALA A 76 8.72 7.13 -11.86
N GLY A 77 8.05 6.45 -12.81
CA GLY A 77 7.42 7.10 -13.95
C GLY A 77 6.29 8.05 -13.55
N ILE A 78 5.52 7.73 -12.51
CA ILE A 78 4.46 8.59 -11.99
C ILE A 78 5.05 9.80 -11.25
N ASP A 79 6.12 9.60 -10.49
CA ASP A 79 6.83 10.65 -9.75
C ASP A 79 7.70 11.54 -10.68
N GLY A 80 7.73 11.26 -11.99
CA GLY A 80 8.48 12.03 -12.98
C GLY A 80 9.99 11.85 -12.89
N VAL A 81 10.45 10.76 -12.28
CA VAL A 81 11.87 10.43 -12.16
C VAL A 81 12.43 10.08 -13.54
N THR A 82 13.55 10.70 -13.90
CA THR A 82 14.27 10.37 -15.15
C THR A 82 15.06 9.09 -14.96
N ILE A 83 14.62 8.01 -15.59
CA ILE A 83 15.26 6.69 -15.50
C ILE A 83 16.34 6.55 -16.57
N GLY A 84 17.52 6.08 -16.19
CA GLY A 84 18.63 5.84 -17.11
C GLY A 84 18.41 4.61 -18.01
N PRO A 85 19.30 4.38 -18.99
CA PRO A 85 19.22 3.20 -19.87
C PRO A 85 19.36 1.88 -19.09
N ASP A 86 20.13 1.90 -18.01
CA ASP A 86 20.39 0.72 -17.16
C ASP A 86 19.31 0.56 -16.07
N GLY A 87 18.58 1.63 -15.74
CA GLY A 87 17.46 1.60 -14.82
C GLY A 87 17.46 2.72 -13.78
N LEU A 88 16.76 2.47 -12.67
CA LEU A 88 16.75 3.34 -11.49
C LEU A 88 18.06 3.19 -10.75
N THR A 89 18.73 4.31 -10.48
CA THR A 89 19.90 4.28 -9.59
C THR A 89 19.48 3.95 -8.17
N ARG A 90 20.42 3.48 -7.36
CA ARG A 90 20.24 3.31 -5.91
C ARG A 90 19.58 4.53 -5.25
N ASP A 91 20.12 5.72 -5.47
CA ASP A 91 19.58 6.94 -4.85
C ASP A 91 18.16 7.27 -5.30
N GLN A 92 17.84 7.04 -6.58
CA GLN A 92 16.48 7.22 -7.10
C GLN A 92 15.50 6.23 -6.46
N PHE A 93 15.90 4.96 -6.33
CA PHE A 93 15.10 3.95 -5.67
C PHE A 93 14.84 4.31 -4.20
N LEU A 94 15.88 4.71 -3.46
CA LEU A 94 15.74 5.08 -2.04
C LEU A 94 14.78 6.28 -1.85
N ALA A 95 14.85 7.28 -2.74
CA ALA A 95 13.96 8.43 -2.69
C ALA A 95 12.48 8.05 -2.91
N ILE A 96 12.20 7.11 -3.82
CA ILE A 96 10.83 6.64 -4.09
C ILE A 96 10.36 5.69 -2.98
N CYS A 97 11.23 4.77 -2.53
CA CYS A 97 10.90 3.76 -1.54
C CYS A 97 10.49 4.39 -0.20
N ALA A 98 11.20 5.43 0.24
CA ALA A 98 10.89 6.15 1.47
C ALA A 98 9.72 7.16 1.33
N ALA A 99 9.12 7.30 0.14
CA ALA A 99 8.06 8.27 -0.07
C ALA A 99 6.70 7.79 0.45
N ASP A 100 6.07 8.61 1.30
CA ASP A 100 4.73 8.36 1.83
C ASP A 100 3.63 8.39 0.75
N SER A 101 3.90 9.00 -0.40
CA SER A 101 2.95 9.20 -1.51
C SER A 101 2.34 7.89 -2.04
N TRP A 102 3.00 6.76 -1.80
CA TRP A 102 2.57 5.44 -2.26
C TRP A 102 2.26 4.46 -1.13
N SER A 103 2.34 4.90 0.13
CA SER A 103 1.85 4.13 1.28
C SER A 103 0.33 3.93 1.22
N GLN A 104 -0.37 4.78 0.45
CA GLN A 104 -1.81 4.78 0.28
C GLN A 104 -2.26 3.81 -0.83
N HIS A 105 -2.16 2.50 -0.56
CA HIS A 105 -2.87 1.46 -1.33
C HIS A 105 -4.39 1.48 -1.12
N THR A 106 -4.95 2.58 -0.60
CA THR A 106 -6.37 2.72 -0.30
C THR A 106 -6.94 3.78 -1.20
N PRO A 107 -7.92 3.46 -2.07
CA PRO A 107 -8.51 4.45 -2.95
C PRO A 107 -9.27 5.48 -2.10
N GLU A 108 -9.36 6.70 -2.58
CA GLU A 108 -10.23 7.69 -1.97
C GLU A 108 -11.68 7.17 -1.81
N ALA A 109 -12.35 7.58 -0.74
CA ALA A 109 -13.73 7.17 -0.49
C ALA A 109 -14.63 7.54 -1.67
N GLY A 110 -15.36 6.54 -2.18
CA GLY A 110 -16.25 6.69 -3.33
C GLY A 110 -15.58 6.46 -4.70
N ALA A 111 -14.28 6.21 -4.76
CA ALA A 111 -13.59 5.83 -6.01
C ALA A 111 -14.20 4.55 -6.62
N PRO A 112 -14.16 4.39 -7.96
CA PRO A 112 -13.58 5.32 -8.94
C PRO A 112 -14.45 6.56 -9.15
N LEU A 113 -13.83 7.74 -9.27
CA LEU A 113 -14.57 8.99 -9.50
C LEU A 113 -14.65 9.41 -10.96
N GLU A 114 -15.86 9.71 -11.39
CA GLU A 114 -16.13 10.26 -12.73
C GLU A 114 -15.46 11.63 -12.91
N GLY A 115 -14.92 11.88 -14.10
CA GLY A 115 -14.30 13.16 -14.44
C GLY A 115 -13.39 13.08 -15.67
N ALA A 116 -13.08 14.23 -16.27
CA ALA A 116 -12.22 14.27 -17.45
C ALA A 116 -10.81 13.76 -17.13
N ASN A 117 -10.42 12.65 -17.75
CA ASN A 117 -9.11 12.04 -17.56
C ASN A 117 -8.08 12.64 -18.52
N SER A 118 -6.90 12.98 -17.98
CA SER A 118 -5.78 13.52 -18.77
C SER A 118 -4.63 12.53 -18.94
N PHE A 119 -4.70 11.37 -18.29
CA PHE A 119 -3.69 10.34 -18.45
C PHE A 119 -3.77 9.70 -19.82
N THR A 120 -2.61 9.39 -20.39
CA THR A 120 -2.53 8.44 -21.50
C THR A 120 -2.78 7.02 -20.98
N GLU A 121 -3.08 6.07 -21.87
CA GLU A 121 -3.22 4.66 -21.50
C GLU A 121 -1.98 4.14 -20.77
N ALA A 122 -0.78 4.53 -21.23
CA ALA A 122 0.49 4.15 -20.62
C ALA A 122 0.62 4.67 -19.18
N GLN A 123 0.22 5.91 -18.92
CA GLN A 123 0.23 6.51 -17.57
C GLN A 123 -0.81 5.88 -16.64
N ALA A 124 -1.96 5.47 -17.18
CA ALA A 124 -2.97 4.72 -16.42
C ALA A 124 -2.49 3.30 -16.08
N ARG A 125 -1.84 2.62 -17.03
CA ARG A 125 -1.20 1.32 -16.82
C ARG A 125 -0.11 1.37 -15.74
N GLN A 126 0.75 2.38 -15.77
CA GLN A 126 1.76 2.58 -14.72
C GLN A 126 1.11 2.67 -13.34
N ARG A 127 -0.02 3.38 -13.19
CA ARG A 127 -0.74 3.45 -11.92
C ARG A 127 -1.23 2.08 -11.45
N ALA A 128 -1.81 1.27 -12.35
CA ALA A 128 -2.22 -0.09 -12.02
C ALA A 128 -1.04 -0.96 -11.56
N ILE A 129 0.10 -0.90 -12.28
CA ILE A 129 1.31 -1.66 -11.93
C ILE A 129 1.90 -1.19 -10.58
N ALA A 130 1.94 0.12 -10.35
CA ALA A 130 2.36 0.69 -9.06
C ALA A 130 1.45 0.22 -7.90
N TRP A 131 0.19 -0.12 -8.20
CA TRP A 131 -0.80 -0.71 -7.31
C TRP A 131 -0.76 -2.25 -7.25
N ASN A 132 0.37 -2.84 -7.64
CA ASN A 132 0.62 -4.28 -7.58
C ASN A 132 -0.36 -5.11 -8.45
N VAL A 133 -0.93 -4.50 -9.49
CA VAL A 133 -1.69 -5.20 -10.51
C VAL A 133 -0.74 -5.68 -11.60
N THR A 134 -0.65 -7.00 -11.78
CA THR A 134 0.14 -7.63 -12.85
C THR A 134 -0.75 -8.02 -14.03
N ASP A 135 -0.15 -8.42 -15.15
CA ASP A 135 -0.87 -8.87 -16.36
C ASP A 135 -1.95 -7.87 -16.83
N VAL A 136 -1.70 -6.56 -16.68
CA VAL A 136 -2.67 -5.51 -17.01
C VAL A 136 -3.03 -5.58 -18.50
N SER A 137 -4.31 -5.72 -18.83
CA SER A 137 -4.79 -5.77 -20.21
C SER A 137 -4.60 -4.42 -20.93
N ALA A 138 -4.99 -4.35 -22.20
CA ALA A 138 -5.26 -3.05 -22.83
C ALA A 138 -6.30 -2.29 -21.98
N LEU A 139 -6.08 -0.98 -21.78
CA LEU A 139 -7.02 -0.15 -21.05
C LEU A 139 -7.86 0.67 -22.04
N ALA A 140 -9.15 0.77 -21.78
CA ALA A 140 -10.07 1.61 -22.54
C ALA A 140 -10.61 2.73 -21.64
N LEU A 141 -10.52 3.97 -22.10
CA LEU A 141 -11.18 5.10 -21.43
C LEU A 141 -12.67 5.04 -21.75
N ASP A 142 -13.51 5.01 -20.73
CA ASP A 142 -14.96 5.01 -20.88
C ASP A 142 -15.56 6.42 -20.95
N ASP A 143 -16.89 6.50 -21.02
CA ASP A 143 -17.66 7.75 -21.06
C ASP A 143 -17.71 8.51 -19.73
N GLN A 144 -17.36 7.86 -18.62
CA GLN A 144 -17.22 8.46 -17.29
C GLN A 144 -15.81 9.02 -17.04
N GLY A 145 -14.87 8.80 -17.98
CA GLY A 145 -13.47 9.19 -17.86
C GLY A 145 -12.65 8.25 -16.96
N ILE A 146 -13.07 7.00 -16.86
CA ILE A 146 -12.37 5.94 -16.13
C ILE A 146 -11.64 5.04 -17.13
N TRP A 147 -10.35 4.82 -16.90
CA TRP A 147 -9.62 3.78 -17.63
C TRP A 147 -10.02 2.41 -17.09
N ARG A 148 -10.54 1.53 -17.95
CA ARG A 148 -10.99 0.19 -17.61
C ARG A 148 -10.16 -0.88 -18.28
N GLY A 149 -9.88 -1.95 -17.54
CA GLY A 149 -9.29 -3.17 -18.07
C GLY A 149 -9.36 -4.31 -17.06
N THR A 150 -8.50 -5.30 -17.24
CA THR A 150 -8.32 -6.41 -16.31
C THR A 150 -6.85 -6.55 -15.95
N GLY A 151 -6.58 -7.34 -14.90
CA GLY A 151 -5.24 -7.73 -14.50
C GLY A 151 -5.32 -8.80 -13.42
N LYS A 152 -4.24 -8.92 -12.65
CA LYS A 152 -4.20 -9.82 -11.49
C LYS A 152 -3.66 -9.13 -10.26
N VAL A 153 -4.20 -9.50 -9.11
CA VAL A 153 -3.59 -9.23 -7.81
C VAL A 153 -3.19 -10.58 -7.23
N GLY A 154 -1.88 -10.84 -7.18
CA GLY A 154 -1.39 -12.19 -6.93
C GLY A 154 -1.84 -13.15 -8.04
N THR A 155 -2.62 -14.18 -7.69
CA THR A 155 -3.18 -15.14 -8.66
C THR A 155 -4.59 -14.80 -9.12
N ASP A 156 -5.26 -13.86 -8.45
CA ASP A 156 -6.68 -13.60 -8.65
C ASP A 156 -6.90 -12.61 -9.80
N ALA A 157 -7.78 -12.97 -10.73
CA ALA A 157 -8.17 -12.09 -11.83
C ALA A 157 -9.07 -10.96 -11.30
N VAL A 158 -8.72 -9.72 -11.67
CA VAL A 158 -9.45 -8.52 -11.25
C VAL A 158 -9.84 -7.67 -12.45
N ALA A 159 -10.99 -7.00 -12.35
CA ALA A 159 -11.27 -5.81 -13.12
C ALA A 159 -10.54 -4.62 -12.49
N VAL A 160 -10.01 -3.73 -13.34
CA VAL A 160 -9.21 -2.57 -12.92
C VAL A 160 -9.91 -1.31 -13.42
N ALA A 161 -10.04 -0.33 -12.54
CA ALA A 161 -10.53 1.01 -12.85
C ALA A 161 -9.52 2.06 -12.36
N ILE A 162 -9.09 2.97 -13.24
CA ILE A 162 -8.20 4.08 -12.88
C ILE A 162 -8.90 5.40 -13.18
N ASP A 163 -9.11 6.21 -12.15
CA ASP A 163 -9.81 7.50 -12.28
C ASP A 163 -8.89 8.68 -12.59
N TYR A 164 -9.46 9.86 -12.84
CA TYR A 164 -8.72 11.07 -13.23
C TYR A 164 -7.80 11.62 -12.13
N ARG A 165 -7.99 11.22 -10.87
CA ARG A 165 -7.13 11.60 -9.74
C ARG A 165 -6.02 10.58 -9.50
N GLY A 166 -6.09 9.45 -10.19
CA GLY A 166 -5.11 8.38 -10.08
C GLY A 166 -5.46 7.32 -9.04
N ASN A 167 -6.70 7.29 -8.52
CA ASN A 167 -7.13 6.14 -7.72
C ASN A 167 -7.16 4.90 -8.61
N VAL A 168 -6.70 3.78 -8.08
CA VAL A 168 -6.82 2.47 -8.72
C VAL A 168 -7.77 1.64 -7.90
N VAL A 169 -8.86 1.19 -8.50
CA VAL A 169 -9.83 0.30 -7.87
C VAL A 169 -9.77 -1.05 -8.56
N THR A 170 -9.60 -2.10 -7.76
CA THR A 170 -9.66 -3.48 -8.21
C THR A 170 -10.90 -4.17 -7.64
N THR A 171 -11.60 -4.92 -8.48
CA THR A 171 -12.70 -5.79 -8.05
C THR A 171 -12.50 -7.16 -8.65
N PRO A 172 -12.98 -8.24 -8.01
CA PRO A 172 -12.93 -9.57 -8.62
C PRO A 172 -13.51 -9.52 -10.04
N ALA A 173 -12.77 -10.03 -11.03
CA ALA A 173 -13.26 -10.04 -12.39
C ALA A 173 -14.53 -10.89 -12.46
N ALA A 174 -15.56 -10.39 -13.16
CA ALA A 174 -16.71 -11.21 -13.47
C ALA A 174 -16.23 -12.38 -14.34
N GLN A 175 -16.54 -13.61 -13.91
CA GLN A 175 -16.23 -14.85 -14.65
C GLN A 175 -17.09 -14.96 -15.91
#